data_AF-A0A496QGY7-F1
#
_entry.id   AF-A0A496QGY7-F1
#
_cell.length_a   1.000
_cell.length_b   1.000
_cell.length_c   1.000
_cell.angle_alpha   90.00
_cell.angle_beta   90.00
_cell.angle_gamma   90.00
#
_symmetry.space_group_name_H-M   'P 1'
#
loop_
_entity.id
_entity.type
_entity.pdbx_description
1 polymer ?
#
loop_
_entity_poly.entity_id
_entity_poly.type
_entity_poly.pdbx_seq_one_letter_code
_entity_poly.pdbx_strand_id
1 'polypeptide(L)'
;MLKDSFKKSGAALDKARTADETLKWVRDRFNSLGMPILQDTERVDKDRLGIPVYVSRYSPSVSRLTGTPRQMGKGATPVQAEASAVMELVERFSLFNFVKEREHRTCRRMDLETGAVPMEDMLKALHLKNYGEKAISKAGRLIEILTLDWVKAFYPTGGGEFHLPFSWFWPLNEYNGSASGNSFEEAAVQALSEVVERHVCSIITHKKLSTPTIELNTIKDPVVIELLTKFQDLNIELVLKDFSLDLGIPTVGAIAWDPSTFPSSSEIVYTAGTAPDPQRAIIRALTEVAQLAGDFDREGEYVESGLPKFSSLDEASYVLDKAVQVSVESMPNCSSENFRIEVEGLCKALADVGLKAYLVDITHPELAVPAVYAVIPGNHFRDRTRNLDVAFHCARMVDSIEHPQKALSILTAIDELYSERYDTAFYTGHAHEQFGDYAEALKWYNKAFLLNPAPEEVASIYCHRGVCYKELEDFTKAIEELERARDSNPELKEIHNLLGYCFYRTGKYVKAIEAFEQAISIDPGSAIDYANIASNLQKLNMKDAAIRWYEMALELDPDLSWAGDKMRELQAVS
;
A
#
# COMPACT_ATOMS: atom_id res chain seq x y z
N MET A 1 -23.52 5.46 14.24
CA MET A 1 -24.00 6.80 13.80
C MET A 1 -22.93 7.84 14.10
N LEU A 2 -22.71 8.79 13.18
CA LEU A 2 -21.77 9.90 13.35
C LEU A 2 -22.24 10.85 14.46
N LYS A 3 -21.29 11.49 15.15
CA LYS A 3 -21.52 12.46 16.22
C LYS A 3 -20.92 13.80 15.83
N ASP A 4 -21.47 14.89 16.36
CA ASP A 4 -20.86 16.20 16.18
C ASP A 4 -19.44 16.20 16.77
N SER A 5 -18.47 16.66 15.96
CA SER A 5 -17.07 16.80 16.34
C SER A 5 -16.55 18.10 15.74
N PHE A 6 -16.30 19.09 16.59
CA PHE A 6 -15.97 20.44 16.16
C PHE A 6 -14.46 20.67 16.10
N LYS A 7 -14.03 21.41 15.09
CA LYS A 7 -12.65 21.93 14.99
C LYS A 7 -12.40 22.90 16.13
N LYS A 8 -11.18 22.89 16.68
CA LYS A 8 -10.81 23.84 17.74
C LYS A 8 -10.60 25.22 17.12
N SER A 9 -11.22 26.25 17.71
CA SER A 9 -11.20 27.62 17.18
C SER A 9 -9.78 28.18 17.04
N GLY A 10 -9.41 28.59 15.82
CA GLY A 10 -8.16 29.25 15.46
C GLY A 10 -7.84 28.99 13.98
N ALA A 11 -7.56 30.05 13.20
CA ALA A 11 -7.51 30.04 11.73
C ALA A 11 -6.54 29.04 11.06
N ALA A 12 -5.75 28.28 11.82
CA ALA A 12 -4.73 27.36 11.34
C ALA A 12 -4.94 25.88 11.74
N LEU A 13 -5.98 25.55 12.51
CA LEU A 13 -6.16 24.21 13.08
C LEU A 13 -7.35 23.46 12.49
N ASP A 14 -7.08 22.56 11.55
CA ASP A 14 -8.05 21.62 10.98
C ASP A 14 -8.16 20.33 11.81
N LYS A 15 -8.33 20.48 13.14
CA LYS A 15 -8.24 19.38 14.12
C LYS A 15 -9.19 19.58 15.30
N ALA A 16 -9.72 18.49 15.86
CA ALA A 16 -10.57 18.53 17.06
C ALA A 16 -9.76 18.77 18.35
N ARG A 17 -8.45 18.48 18.34
CA ARG A 17 -7.49 18.82 19.41
C ARG A 17 -6.27 19.53 18.81
N THR A 18 -5.59 20.33 19.62
CA THR A 18 -4.27 20.86 19.21
C THR A 18 -3.26 19.72 19.07
N ALA A 19 -2.16 19.97 18.36
CA ALA A 19 -1.10 18.98 18.19
C ALA A 19 -0.47 18.58 19.54
N ASP A 20 -0.22 19.54 20.43
CA ASP A 20 0.28 19.27 21.80
C ASP A 20 -0.67 18.40 22.62
N GLU A 21 -1.98 18.73 22.61
CA GLU A 21 -3.00 17.93 23.29
C GLU A 21 -3.10 16.52 22.71
N THR A 22 -2.96 16.38 21.39
CA THR A 22 -2.99 15.09 20.68
C THR A 22 -1.81 14.24 21.09
N LEU A 23 -0.58 14.79 21.03
CA LEU A 23 0.64 14.08 21.42
C LEU A 23 0.61 13.62 22.87
N LYS A 24 0.20 14.51 23.78
CA LYS A 24 0.07 14.16 25.21
C LYS A 24 -0.95 13.03 25.38
N TRP A 25 -2.14 13.18 24.82
CA TRP A 25 -3.19 12.19 24.95
C TRP A 25 -2.78 10.83 24.40
N VAL A 26 -2.24 10.76 23.17
CA VAL A 26 -1.84 9.49 22.55
C VAL A 26 -0.70 8.82 23.30
N ARG A 27 0.30 9.58 23.77
CA ARG A 27 1.38 9.04 24.61
C ARG A 27 0.86 8.48 25.92
N ASP A 28 -0.07 9.15 26.58
CA ASP A 28 -0.73 8.63 27.78
C ASP A 28 -1.48 7.32 27.49
N ARG A 29 -2.12 7.19 26.32
CA ARG A 29 -2.79 5.95 25.88
C ARG A 29 -1.78 4.83 25.60
N PHE A 30 -0.66 5.12 24.93
CA PHE A 30 0.41 4.14 24.72
C PHE A 30 1.00 3.64 26.05
N ASN A 31 1.25 4.54 27.00
CA ASN A 31 1.78 4.17 28.31
C ASN A 31 0.78 3.35 29.15
N SER A 32 -0.52 3.46 28.87
CA SER A 32 -1.55 2.66 29.54
C SER A 32 -1.69 1.24 29.02
N LEU A 33 -1.22 0.98 27.79
CA LEU A 33 -1.11 -0.37 27.24
C LEU A 33 0.10 -1.02 27.91
N GLY A 34 -0.07 -2.22 28.45
CA GLY A 34 1.01 -2.98 29.09
C GLY A 34 2.15 -3.40 28.15
N MET A 35 2.21 -2.85 26.93
CA MET A 35 3.23 -3.06 25.91
C MET A 35 3.73 -1.70 25.38
N PRO A 36 5.05 -1.48 25.26
CA PRO A 36 5.57 -0.27 24.65
C PRO A 36 5.23 -0.29 23.15
N ILE A 37 4.51 0.71 22.64
CA ILE A 37 4.19 0.81 21.21
C ILE A 37 5.12 1.81 20.52
N LEU A 38 5.24 3.02 21.06
CA LEU A 38 6.12 4.07 20.56
C LEU A 38 7.49 3.98 21.25
N GLN A 39 8.57 3.92 20.48
CA GLN A 39 9.94 3.99 21.00
C GLN A 39 10.41 5.44 21.13
N ASP A 40 10.43 6.18 20.02
CA ASP A 40 10.84 7.58 19.96
C ASP A 40 10.21 8.31 18.76
N THR A 41 10.34 9.64 18.79
CA THR A 41 10.07 10.54 17.67
C THR A 41 11.32 11.36 17.39
N GLU A 42 11.66 11.55 16.11
CA GLU A 42 12.85 12.27 15.67
C GLU A 42 12.52 13.18 14.49
N ARG A 43 13.05 14.41 14.49
CA ARG A 43 12.97 15.30 13.34
C ARG A 43 14.05 14.91 12.33
N VAL A 44 13.66 14.66 11.08
CA VAL A 44 14.54 14.10 10.04
C VAL A 44 14.66 14.95 8.77
N ASP A 45 13.96 16.09 8.69
CA ASP A 45 14.20 17.03 7.60
C ASP A 45 15.60 17.64 7.70
N LYS A 46 16.23 17.87 6.55
CA LYS A 46 17.59 18.41 6.43
C LYS A 46 17.61 19.96 6.46
N ASP A 47 16.55 20.58 6.97
CA ASP A 47 16.36 22.03 7.17
C ASP A 47 16.43 22.93 5.89
N ARG A 48 16.62 22.38 4.68
CA ARG A 48 16.71 23.20 3.44
C ARG A 48 15.43 23.95 3.13
N LEU A 49 14.30 23.23 3.00
CA LEU A 49 12.97 23.82 2.78
C LEU A 49 12.42 24.50 4.05
N GLY A 50 12.94 24.17 5.23
CA GLY A 50 12.37 24.60 6.51
C GLY A 50 10.92 24.11 6.74
N ILE A 51 10.55 22.98 6.13
CA ILE A 51 9.28 22.29 6.33
C ILE A 51 9.54 21.04 7.19
N PRO A 52 8.99 20.96 8.42
CA PRO A 52 9.30 19.89 9.35
C PRO A 52 8.82 18.50 8.90
N VAL A 53 9.71 17.52 9.02
CA VAL A 53 9.40 16.10 8.80
C VAL A 53 9.86 15.31 10.01
N TYR A 54 8.97 14.47 10.55
CA TYR A 54 9.26 13.63 11.71
C TYR A 54 9.15 12.15 11.36
N VAL A 55 9.94 11.36 12.04
CA VAL A 55 9.82 9.90 12.11
C VAL A 55 9.33 9.53 13.50
N SER A 56 8.40 8.59 13.59
CA SER A 56 8.08 7.87 14.83
C SER A 56 8.42 6.39 14.66
N ARG A 57 9.09 5.79 15.64
CA ARG A 57 9.53 4.38 15.59
C ARG A 57 8.70 3.49 16.49
N TYR A 58 8.34 2.31 15.98
CA TYR A 58 7.75 1.26 16.79
C TYR A 58 8.78 0.70 17.77
N SER A 59 8.31 0.22 18.92
CA SER A 59 9.12 -0.70 19.71
C SER A 59 9.44 -1.98 18.91
N PRO A 60 10.57 -2.66 19.18
CA PRO A 60 10.92 -3.91 18.51
C PRO A 60 9.86 -5.01 18.61
N SER A 61 9.05 -5.02 19.68
CA SER A 61 7.96 -5.98 19.85
C SER A 61 6.79 -5.75 18.90
N VAL A 62 6.60 -4.52 18.40
CA VAL A 62 5.44 -4.15 17.57
C VAL A 62 5.79 -4.07 16.08
N SER A 63 7.05 -3.86 15.70
CA SER A 63 7.47 -3.75 14.29
C SER A 63 7.08 -4.95 13.42
N ARG A 64 7.05 -6.16 14.01
CA ARG A 64 6.60 -7.40 13.34
C ARG A 64 5.09 -7.40 13.01
N LEU A 65 4.28 -6.65 13.76
CA LEU A 65 2.83 -6.57 13.53
C LEU A 65 2.54 -5.83 12.22
N THR A 66 3.21 -4.70 12.03
CA THR A 66 2.93 -3.73 10.95
C THR A 66 3.79 -3.91 9.71
N GLY A 67 4.84 -4.74 9.79
CA GLY A 67 5.79 -4.97 8.69
C GLY A 67 6.70 -3.77 8.40
N THR A 68 6.62 -2.69 9.18
CA THR A 68 7.44 -1.49 9.03
C THR A 68 7.92 -1.00 10.39
N PRO A 69 9.21 -0.67 10.57
CA PRO A 69 9.74 -0.28 11.87
C PRO A 69 9.40 1.17 12.26
N ARG A 70 8.96 1.99 11.30
CA ARG A 70 8.78 3.44 11.48
C ARG A 70 7.65 4.00 10.63
N GLN A 71 7.13 5.16 11.04
CA GLN A 71 6.16 5.98 10.31
C GLN A 71 6.67 7.40 10.16
N MET A 72 6.26 8.07 9.08
CA MET A 72 6.62 9.46 8.78
C MET A 72 5.45 10.39 9.12
N GLY A 73 5.76 11.62 9.49
CA GLY A 73 4.78 12.66 9.73
C GLY A 73 5.23 14.00 9.18
N LYS A 74 4.27 14.77 8.70
CA LYS A 74 4.47 16.06 8.04
C LYS A 74 3.52 17.11 8.59
N GLY A 75 3.92 18.37 8.54
CA GLY A 75 3.10 19.47 9.01
C GLY A 75 3.73 20.83 8.75
N ALA A 76 2.94 21.89 8.86
CA ALA A 76 3.43 23.26 8.72
C ALA A 76 4.33 23.68 9.90
N THR A 77 4.19 23.02 11.05
CA THR A 77 4.97 23.27 12.27
C THR A 77 5.56 21.97 12.82
N PRO A 78 6.67 22.02 13.61
CA PRO A 78 7.30 20.81 14.15
C PRO A 78 6.34 19.95 14.98
N VAL A 79 5.53 20.57 15.85
CA VAL A 79 4.57 19.84 16.68
C VAL A 79 3.47 19.15 15.86
N GLN A 80 3.05 19.75 14.73
CA GLN A 80 2.09 19.13 13.83
C GLN A 80 2.71 17.94 13.08
N ALA A 81 3.95 18.07 12.63
CA ALA A 81 4.67 16.98 11.96
C ALA A 81 4.89 15.79 12.92
N GLU A 82 5.27 16.07 14.17
CA GLU A 82 5.42 15.05 15.21
C GLU A 82 4.07 14.38 15.52
N ALA A 83 3.00 15.15 15.68
CA ALA A 83 1.66 14.61 15.90
C ALA A 83 1.20 13.73 14.71
N SER A 84 1.48 14.15 13.48
CA SER A 84 1.20 13.36 12.28
C SER A 84 1.92 12.02 12.29
N ALA A 85 3.21 11.98 12.66
CA ALA A 85 3.99 10.74 12.70
C ALA A 85 3.40 9.76 13.72
N VAL A 86 3.12 10.26 14.93
CA VAL A 86 2.55 9.46 16.02
C VAL A 86 1.13 8.96 15.68
N MET A 87 0.33 9.76 14.98
CA MET A 87 -1.02 9.35 14.55
C MET A 87 -0.99 8.33 13.40
N GLU A 88 -0.06 8.41 12.46
CA GLU A 88 0.16 7.35 11.45
C GLU A 88 0.56 6.03 12.14
N LEU A 89 1.35 6.10 13.21
CA LEU A 89 1.69 4.94 14.04
C LEU A 89 0.44 4.31 14.68
N VAL A 90 -0.45 5.12 15.27
CA VAL A 90 -1.75 4.64 15.79
C VAL A 90 -2.58 3.97 14.70
N GLU A 91 -2.64 4.58 13.52
CA GLU A 91 -3.42 4.10 12.39
C GLU A 91 -2.97 2.70 11.97
N ARG A 92 -1.67 2.55 11.68
CA ARG A 92 -1.09 1.29 11.22
C ARG A 92 -1.20 0.21 12.27
N PHE A 93 -0.91 0.54 13.53
CA PHE A 93 -1.09 -0.40 14.64
C PHE A 93 -2.54 -0.90 14.72
N SER A 94 -3.51 0.00 14.69
CA SER A 94 -4.93 -0.33 14.77
C SER A 94 -5.40 -1.15 13.57
N LEU A 95 -5.00 -0.77 12.35
CA LEU A 95 -5.32 -1.51 11.12
C LEU A 95 -4.77 -2.93 11.15
N PHE A 96 -3.47 -3.11 11.40
CA PHE A 96 -2.87 -4.45 11.36
C PHE A 96 -3.33 -5.33 12.51
N ASN A 97 -3.59 -4.76 13.69
CA ASN A 97 -4.26 -5.48 14.76
C ASN A 97 -5.67 -5.93 14.34
N PHE A 98 -6.46 -5.04 13.73
CA PHE A 98 -7.78 -5.40 13.20
C PHE A 98 -7.70 -6.49 12.12
N VAL A 99 -6.70 -6.45 11.24
CA VAL A 99 -6.53 -7.46 10.19
C VAL A 99 -6.18 -8.83 10.77
N LYS A 100 -5.43 -8.91 11.88
CA LYS A 100 -5.01 -10.19 12.49
C LYS A 100 -5.99 -10.72 13.53
N GLU A 101 -6.53 -9.85 14.37
CA GLU A 101 -7.27 -10.21 15.59
C GLU A 101 -8.78 -9.94 15.50
N ARG A 102 -9.32 -9.51 14.34
CA ARG A 102 -10.76 -9.22 14.22
C ARG A 102 -11.62 -10.43 14.58
N GLU A 103 -12.73 -10.18 15.26
CA GLU A 103 -13.82 -11.14 15.34
C GLU A 103 -14.45 -11.28 13.95
N HIS A 104 -14.14 -12.37 13.25
CA HIS A 104 -14.65 -12.61 11.90
C HIS A 104 -15.97 -13.41 11.93
N ARG A 105 -16.97 -12.93 11.19
CA ARG A 105 -18.04 -13.80 10.70
C ARG A 105 -17.63 -14.28 9.31
N THR A 106 -17.13 -15.51 9.23
CA THR A 106 -16.67 -16.12 7.98
C THR A 106 -17.77 -17.03 7.45
N CYS A 107 -18.52 -16.57 6.45
CA CYS A 107 -19.63 -17.32 5.87
C CYS A 107 -19.87 -16.94 4.41
N ARG A 108 -20.71 -17.72 3.71
CA ARG A 108 -21.18 -17.32 2.38
C ARG A 108 -22.09 -16.12 2.51
N ARG A 109 -22.21 -15.37 1.40
CA ARG A 109 -23.10 -14.21 1.33
C ARG A 109 -24.55 -14.58 1.63
N MET A 110 -25.06 -15.65 1.02
CA MET A 110 -26.43 -16.15 1.28
C MET A 110 -26.71 -16.57 2.74
N ASP A 111 -25.68 -16.85 3.53
CA ASP A 111 -25.82 -17.26 4.94
C ASP A 111 -25.82 -16.05 5.89
N LEU A 112 -25.71 -14.82 5.37
CA LEU A 112 -25.93 -13.59 6.13
C LEU A 112 -27.41 -13.29 6.24
N GLU A 113 -27.90 -13.12 7.47
CA GLU A 113 -29.32 -12.92 7.75
C GLU A 113 -29.87 -11.62 7.13
N THR A 114 -29.15 -10.49 7.27
CA THR A 114 -29.47 -9.20 6.62
C THR A 114 -28.25 -8.28 6.55
N GLY A 115 -28.33 -7.24 5.70
CA GLY A 115 -27.39 -6.12 5.71
C GLY A 115 -26.08 -6.31 4.94
N ALA A 116 -25.93 -7.36 4.13
CA ALA A 116 -24.75 -7.48 3.26
C ALA A 116 -24.67 -6.30 2.28
N VAL A 117 -23.47 -5.73 2.09
CA VAL A 117 -23.23 -4.73 1.03
C VAL A 117 -23.77 -5.25 -0.31
N PRO A 118 -24.45 -4.43 -1.14
CA PRO A 118 -25.00 -4.86 -2.42
C PRO A 118 -23.95 -5.53 -3.33
N MET A 119 -24.36 -6.59 -4.04
CA MET A 119 -23.47 -7.27 -4.99
C MET A 119 -22.99 -6.34 -6.11
N GLU A 120 -23.82 -5.37 -6.50
CA GLU A 120 -23.44 -4.32 -7.45
C GLU A 120 -22.20 -3.55 -6.98
N ASP A 121 -22.13 -3.20 -5.69
CA ASP A 121 -20.98 -2.48 -5.14
C ASP A 121 -19.73 -3.38 -5.12
N MET A 122 -19.89 -4.68 -4.80
CA MET A 122 -18.78 -5.65 -4.90
C MET A 122 -18.22 -5.75 -6.33
N LEU A 123 -19.10 -5.80 -7.33
CA LEU A 123 -18.72 -5.85 -8.75
C LEU A 123 -18.13 -4.51 -9.24
N LYS A 124 -18.64 -3.40 -8.72
CA LYS A 124 -18.14 -2.06 -9.03
C LYS A 124 -16.69 -1.87 -8.59
N ALA A 125 -16.28 -2.49 -7.48
CA ALA A 125 -14.88 -2.51 -7.03
C ALA A 125 -13.91 -3.13 -8.04
N LEU A 126 -14.40 -4.02 -8.91
CA LEU A 126 -13.64 -4.67 -9.96
C LEU A 126 -13.71 -3.92 -11.31
N HIS A 127 -14.31 -2.72 -11.35
CA HIS A 127 -14.42 -1.87 -12.55
C HIS A 127 -15.05 -2.56 -13.76
N LEU A 128 -15.96 -3.49 -13.49
CA LEU A 128 -16.65 -4.29 -14.50
C LEU A 128 -17.63 -3.41 -15.29
N LYS A 129 -17.21 -2.89 -16.45
CA LYS A 129 -18.04 -2.08 -17.35
C LYS A 129 -18.82 -2.96 -18.33
N ASN A 130 -20.08 -2.60 -18.60
CA ASN A 130 -20.90 -3.15 -19.69
C ASN A 130 -21.18 -4.67 -19.62
N TYR A 131 -21.27 -5.24 -18.42
CA TYR A 131 -21.67 -6.64 -18.26
C TYR A 131 -23.18 -6.77 -18.51
N GLY A 132 -23.55 -7.46 -19.59
CA GLY A 132 -24.94 -7.87 -19.80
C GLY A 132 -25.42 -8.78 -18.66
N GLU A 133 -26.74 -8.89 -18.48
CA GLU A 133 -27.38 -9.66 -17.40
C GLU A 133 -26.78 -11.05 -17.18
N LYS A 134 -26.45 -11.75 -18.28
CA LYS A 134 -25.83 -13.08 -18.25
C LYS A 134 -24.50 -13.09 -17.50
N ALA A 135 -23.68 -12.06 -17.65
CA ALA A 135 -22.35 -12.02 -17.07
C ALA A 135 -22.39 -11.58 -15.60
N ILE A 136 -23.35 -10.72 -15.21
CA ILE A 136 -23.68 -10.44 -13.80
C ILE A 136 -24.17 -11.72 -13.11
N SER A 137 -25.05 -12.50 -13.77
CA SER A 137 -25.53 -13.77 -13.23
C SER A 137 -24.40 -14.79 -13.01
N LYS A 138 -23.44 -14.91 -13.95
CA LYS A 138 -22.24 -15.74 -13.77
C LYS A 138 -21.39 -15.27 -12.58
N ALA A 139 -21.14 -13.97 -12.49
CA ALA A 139 -20.38 -13.37 -11.39
C ALA A 139 -21.05 -13.64 -10.03
N GLY A 140 -22.37 -13.47 -9.95
CA GLY A 140 -23.15 -13.75 -8.75
C GLY A 140 -23.04 -15.20 -8.31
N ARG A 141 -23.09 -16.16 -9.24
CA ARG A 141 -22.91 -17.60 -8.91
C ARG A 141 -21.55 -17.87 -8.25
N LEU A 142 -20.48 -17.22 -8.69
CA LEU A 142 -19.16 -17.35 -8.05
C LEU A 142 -19.14 -16.70 -6.67
N ILE A 143 -19.67 -15.49 -6.54
CA ILE A 143 -19.68 -14.76 -5.26
C ILE A 143 -20.46 -15.54 -4.19
N GLU A 144 -21.55 -16.21 -4.55
CA GLU A 144 -22.37 -16.97 -3.59
C GLU A 144 -21.71 -18.25 -3.07
N ILE A 145 -20.75 -18.84 -3.80
CA ILE A 145 -20.01 -20.02 -3.32
C ILE A 145 -18.79 -19.64 -2.46
N LEU A 146 -18.32 -18.39 -2.56
CA LEU A 146 -17.22 -17.90 -1.75
C LEU A 146 -17.64 -17.80 -0.28
N THR A 147 -16.68 -18.10 0.58
CA THR A 147 -16.77 -17.74 2.00
C THR A 147 -15.96 -16.48 2.20
N LEU A 148 -16.60 -15.46 2.75
CA LEU A 148 -16.03 -14.14 2.91
C LEU A 148 -15.97 -13.79 4.40
N ASP A 149 -14.99 -12.98 4.77
CA ASP A 149 -14.89 -12.43 6.11
C ASP A 149 -15.71 -11.14 6.16
N TRP A 150 -16.75 -11.14 6.96
CA TRP A 150 -17.68 -10.02 7.05
C TRP A 150 -17.41 -9.19 8.30
N VAL A 151 -17.31 -7.87 8.12
CA VAL A 151 -17.13 -6.89 9.19
C VAL A 151 -18.27 -5.88 9.17
N LYS A 152 -18.59 -5.31 10.33
CA LYS A 152 -19.57 -4.22 10.41
C LYS A 152 -19.02 -2.97 9.75
N ALA A 153 -19.84 -2.33 8.94
CA ALA A 153 -19.55 -1.08 8.28
C ALA A 153 -20.76 -0.14 8.35
N PHE A 154 -20.50 1.15 8.25
CA PHE A 154 -21.50 2.20 8.24
C PHE A 154 -21.53 2.90 6.88
N TYR A 155 -22.73 3.15 6.34
CA TYR A 155 -22.92 3.95 5.13
C TYR A 155 -23.56 5.30 5.50
N PRO A 156 -22.78 6.40 5.60
CA PRO A 156 -23.27 7.67 6.14
C PRO A 156 -24.50 8.27 5.46
N THR A 157 -24.56 8.22 4.12
CA THR A 157 -25.65 8.86 3.35
C THR A 157 -26.92 8.01 3.27
N GLY A 158 -26.86 6.70 3.55
CA GLY A 158 -28.02 5.81 3.53
C GLY A 158 -28.54 5.42 4.91
N GLY A 159 -27.89 5.85 5.99
CA GLY A 159 -28.36 5.65 7.38
C GLY A 159 -28.39 4.19 7.86
N GLY A 160 -27.69 3.28 7.19
CA GLY A 160 -27.71 1.84 7.48
C GLY A 160 -26.38 1.29 7.99
N GLU A 161 -26.46 0.31 8.89
CA GLU A 161 -25.36 -0.61 9.18
C GLU A 161 -25.35 -1.73 8.14
N PHE A 162 -24.16 -2.05 7.64
CA PHE A 162 -23.94 -3.10 6.66
C PHE A 162 -22.88 -4.08 7.13
N HIS A 163 -22.90 -5.28 6.57
CA HIS A 163 -21.81 -6.23 6.61
C HIS A 163 -21.00 -6.09 5.33
N LEU A 164 -19.79 -5.58 5.46
CA LEU A 164 -18.81 -5.44 4.38
C LEU A 164 -17.98 -6.74 4.29
N PRO A 165 -17.85 -7.36 3.11
CA PRO A 165 -16.96 -8.50 2.91
C PRO A 165 -15.51 -8.01 2.87
N PHE A 166 -14.87 -7.89 4.03
CA PHE A 166 -13.51 -7.36 4.16
C PHE A 166 -12.51 -8.11 3.29
N SER A 167 -12.58 -9.45 3.25
CA SER A 167 -11.69 -10.27 2.40
C SER A 167 -11.88 -10.04 0.89
N TRP A 168 -13.02 -9.50 0.45
CA TRP A 168 -13.24 -9.11 -0.94
C TRP A 168 -12.54 -7.80 -1.31
N PHE A 169 -12.54 -6.83 -0.38
CA PHE A 169 -12.00 -5.49 -0.61
C PHE A 169 -10.52 -5.34 -0.22
N TRP A 170 -10.04 -6.14 0.74
CA TRP A 170 -8.66 -6.09 1.22
C TRP A 170 -7.62 -6.27 0.11
N PRO A 171 -7.73 -7.25 -0.82
CA PRO A 171 -6.76 -7.40 -1.92
C PRO A 171 -6.78 -6.27 -2.95
N LEU A 172 -7.76 -5.35 -2.88
CA LEU A 172 -7.90 -4.20 -3.78
C LEU A 172 -7.31 -2.94 -3.14
N ASN A 173 -7.67 -2.72 -1.88
CA ASN A 173 -7.36 -1.50 -1.14
C ASN A 173 -6.05 -1.61 -0.35
N GLU A 174 -5.73 -2.81 0.17
CA GLU A 174 -4.73 -3.06 1.20
C GLU A 174 -4.90 -2.06 2.36
N TYR A 175 -3.86 -1.31 2.70
CA TYR A 175 -3.90 -0.31 3.74
C TYR A 175 -4.47 1.05 3.29
N ASN A 176 -4.85 1.23 2.02
CA ASN A 176 -5.38 2.52 1.57
C ASN A 176 -6.77 2.75 2.15
N GLY A 177 -6.98 3.97 2.65
CA GLY A 177 -8.21 4.37 3.31
C GLY A 177 -8.24 4.06 4.80
N SER A 178 -7.14 3.66 5.43
CA SER A 178 -7.02 3.80 6.89
C SER A 178 -6.72 5.24 7.27
N ALA A 179 -7.21 5.67 8.42
CA ALA A 179 -6.79 6.91 9.07
C ALA A 179 -7.04 6.83 10.57
N SER A 180 -6.18 7.45 11.38
CA SER A 180 -6.48 7.76 12.78
C SER A 180 -6.85 9.23 12.97
N GLY A 181 -7.52 9.55 14.07
CA GLY A 181 -7.97 10.91 14.34
C GLY A 181 -8.32 11.18 15.80
N ASN A 182 -8.48 12.45 16.14
CA ASN A 182 -8.90 12.84 17.50
C ASN A 182 -10.35 12.46 17.81
N SER A 183 -11.18 12.32 16.78
CA SER A 183 -12.51 11.70 16.83
C SER A 183 -12.68 10.73 15.66
N PHE A 184 -13.73 9.91 15.69
CA PHE A 184 -14.06 9.03 14.58
C PHE A 184 -14.34 9.83 13.30
N GLU A 185 -15.04 10.96 13.41
CA GLU A 185 -15.37 11.83 12.27
C GLU A 185 -14.13 12.49 11.67
N GLU A 186 -13.18 12.95 12.50
CA GLU A 186 -11.90 13.47 12.00
C GLU A 186 -11.12 12.39 11.25
N ALA A 187 -11.04 11.17 11.81
CA ALA A 187 -10.42 10.02 11.15
C ALA A 187 -11.13 9.68 9.84
N ALA A 188 -12.47 9.68 9.82
CA ALA A 188 -13.26 9.39 8.63
C ALA A 188 -13.04 10.41 7.51
N VAL A 189 -12.93 11.71 7.81
CA VAL A 189 -12.58 12.74 6.81
C VAL A 189 -11.22 12.44 6.17
N GLN A 190 -10.21 12.08 6.98
CA GLN A 190 -8.88 11.74 6.48
C GLN A 190 -8.89 10.47 5.61
N ALA A 191 -9.54 9.40 6.10
CA ALA A 191 -9.67 8.14 5.37
C ALA A 191 -10.37 8.32 4.00
N LEU A 192 -11.47 9.07 3.97
CA LEU A 192 -12.18 9.38 2.72
C LEU A 192 -11.33 10.22 1.77
N SER A 193 -10.64 11.24 2.31
CA SER A 193 -9.78 12.13 1.52
C SER A 193 -8.63 11.35 0.88
N GLU A 194 -8.00 10.43 1.61
CA GLU A 194 -6.94 9.58 1.07
C GLU A 194 -7.45 8.72 -0.10
N VAL A 195 -8.59 8.02 0.08
CA VAL A 195 -9.14 7.15 -0.99
C VAL A 195 -9.47 7.95 -2.25
N VAL A 196 -9.97 9.18 -2.09
CA VAL A 196 -10.23 10.12 -3.19
C VAL A 196 -8.93 10.55 -3.87
N GLU A 197 -7.92 10.94 -3.09
CA GLU A 197 -6.59 11.33 -3.57
C GLU A 197 -6.00 10.22 -4.47
N ARG A 198 -6.01 8.97 -3.99
CA ARG A 198 -5.52 7.82 -4.76
C ARG A 198 -6.28 7.61 -6.06
N HIS A 199 -7.60 7.78 -6.03
CA HIS A 199 -8.44 7.60 -7.21
C HIS A 199 -8.19 8.63 -8.30
N VAL A 200 -8.18 9.93 -7.95
CA VAL A 200 -7.96 10.99 -8.94
C VAL A 200 -6.54 10.93 -9.50
N CYS A 201 -5.55 10.66 -8.65
CA CYS A 201 -4.16 10.44 -9.06
C CYS A 201 -4.05 9.28 -10.06
N SER A 202 -4.69 8.14 -9.77
CA SER A 202 -4.69 7.00 -10.67
C SER A 202 -5.36 7.33 -12.01
N ILE A 203 -6.49 8.04 -12.02
CA ILE A 203 -7.18 8.45 -13.26
C ILE A 203 -6.30 9.38 -14.10
N ILE A 204 -5.78 10.45 -13.49
CA ILE A 204 -5.03 11.50 -14.18
C ILE A 204 -3.77 10.94 -14.81
N THR A 205 -2.98 10.16 -14.05
CA THR A 205 -1.74 9.55 -14.55
C THR A 205 -2.01 8.60 -15.72
N HIS A 206 -2.97 7.68 -15.57
CA HIS A 206 -3.21 6.66 -16.60
C HIS A 206 -3.78 7.22 -17.89
N LYS A 207 -4.63 8.24 -17.79
CA LYS A 207 -5.23 8.90 -18.95
C LYS A 207 -4.39 10.08 -19.46
N LYS A 208 -3.27 10.41 -18.79
CA LYS A 208 -2.44 11.59 -19.04
C LYS A 208 -3.29 12.87 -19.19
N LEU A 209 -4.21 13.10 -18.26
CA LEU A 209 -5.14 14.23 -18.34
C LEU A 209 -4.43 15.55 -18.02
N SER A 210 -4.53 16.53 -18.90
CA SER A 210 -4.23 17.92 -18.53
C SER A 210 -5.38 18.48 -17.70
N THR A 211 -5.09 18.84 -16.46
CA THR A 211 -6.03 19.48 -15.53
C THR A 211 -5.77 20.98 -15.40
N PRO A 212 -6.71 21.80 -14.89
CA PRO A 212 -6.47 23.22 -14.70
C PRO A 212 -5.28 23.51 -13.76
N THR A 213 -4.51 24.55 -14.05
CA THR A 213 -3.44 25.06 -13.18
C THR A 213 -4.03 26.06 -12.18
N ILE A 214 -3.69 25.91 -10.90
CA ILE A 214 -4.16 26.80 -9.84
C ILE A 214 -3.34 28.09 -9.87
N GLU A 215 -4.03 29.22 -9.92
CA GLU A 215 -3.44 30.55 -9.94
C GLU A 215 -2.91 30.92 -8.54
N LEU A 216 -1.59 30.89 -8.34
CA LEU A 216 -0.96 31.10 -7.03
C LEU A 216 -1.29 32.45 -6.39
N ASN A 217 -1.53 33.49 -7.19
CA ASN A 217 -1.92 34.82 -6.72
C ASN A 217 -3.36 34.93 -6.17
N THR A 218 -4.18 33.89 -6.36
CA THR A 218 -5.54 33.83 -5.82
C THR A 218 -5.59 33.30 -4.38
N ILE A 219 -4.49 32.68 -3.92
CA ILE A 219 -4.37 32.09 -2.58
C ILE A 219 -4.26 33.18 -1.52
N LYS A 220 -5.04 33.04 -0.43
CA LYS A 220 -5.12 34.03 0.66
C LYS A 220 -4.80 33.46 2.04
N ASP A 221 -4.80 32.13 2.21
CA ASP A 221 -4.47 31.51 3.49
C ASP A 221 -2.99 31.79 3.85
N PRO A 222 -2.72 32.34 5.04
CA PRO A 222 -1.38 32.76 5.42
C PRO A 222 -0.40 31.59 5.55
N VAL A 223 -0.87 30.39 5.92
CA VAL A 223 -0.01 29.20 6.01
C VAL A 223 0.39 28.74 4.62
N VAL A 224 -0.55 28.77 3.66
CA VAL A 224 -0.21 28.43 2.27
C VAL A 224 0.80 29.42 1.70
N ILE A 225 0.59 30.72 1.93
CA ILE A 225 1.52 31.77 1.47
C ILE A 225 2.92 31.54 2.05
N GLU A 226 3.03 31.26 3.36
CA GLU A 226 4.33 30.95 4.00
C GLU A 226 5.01 29.74 3.35
N LEU A 227 4.27 28.66 3.11
CA LEU A 227 4.82 27.47 2.47
C LEU A 227 5.28 27.77 1.04
N LEU A 228 4.50 28.50 0.24
CA LEU A 228 4.88 28.89 -1.12
C LEU A 228 6.14 29.76 -1.14
N THR A 229 6.30 30.67 -0.18
CA THR A 229 7.50 31.49 -0.04
C THR A 229 8.75 30.63 0.18
N LYS A 230 8.67 29.54 0.97
CA LYS A 230 9.80 28.61 1.18
C LYS A 230 10.30 27.98 -0.13
N PHE A 231 9.40 27.62 -1.05
CA PHE A 231 9.79 27.12 -2.37
C PHE A 231 10.40 28.24 -3.25
N GLN A 232 9.80 29.43 -3.22
CA GLN A 232 10.27 30.59 -4.00
C GLN A 232 11.67 31.06 -3.58
N ASP A 233 11.94 31.13 -2.28
CA ASP A 233 13.22 31.56 -1.72
C ASP A 233 14.39 30.66 -2.16
N LEU A 234 14.09 29.39 -2.49
CA LEU A 234 15.04 28.40 -2.98
C LEU A 234 15.07 28.30 -4.51
N ASN A 235 14.31 29.12 -5.23
CA ASN A 235 14.12 29.05 -6.68
C ASN A 235 13.64 27.66 -7.17
N ILE A 236 12.85 26.96 -6.34
CA ILE A 236 12.22 25.70 -6.72
C ILE A 236 11.01 26.03 -7.60
N GLU A 237 10.96 25.45 -8.79
CA GLU A 237 9.80 25.55 -9.67
C GLU A 237 8.66 24.72 -9.09
N LEU A 238 7.47 25.28 -9.07
CA LEU A 238 6.29 24.67 -8.48
C LEU A 238 5.05 24.92 -9.37
N VAL A 239 4.35 23.85 -9.70
CA VAL A 239 3.07 23.88 -10.41
C VAL A 239 2.02 23.20 -9.54
N LEU A 240 0.94 23.93 -9.23
CA LEU A 240 -0.23 23.40 -8.54
C LEU A 240 -1.36 23.17 -9.55
N LYS A 241 -2.00 22.01 -9.47
CA LYS A 241 -3.02 21.56 -10.43
C LYS A 241 -4.29 21.16 -9.69
N ASP A 242 -5.45 21.54 -10.23
CA ASP A 242 -6.74 21.09 -9.71
C ASP A 242 -7.02 19.65 -10.16
N PHE A 243 -6.83 18.71 -9.25
CA PHE A 243 -7.03 17.28 -9.45
C PHE A 243 -8.44 16.82 -9.05
N SER A 244 -9.35 17.74 -8.73
CA SER A 244 -10.69 17.40 -8.21
C SER A 244 -11.57 16.65 -9.20
N LEU A 245 -11.27 16.75 -10.50
CA LEU A 245 -12.06 16.16 -11.59
C LEU A 245 -13.56 16.50 -11.43
N ASP A 246 -14.45 15.53 -11.63
CA ASP A 246 -15.90 15.65 -11.48
C ASP A 246 -16.41 15.20 -10.10
N LEU A 247 -15.52 14.84 -9.16
CA LEU A 247 -15.91 14.29 -7.86
C LEU A 247 -16.53 15.30 -6.89
N GLY A 248 -16.31 16.60 -7.11
CA GLY A 248 -16.74 17.64 -6.18
C GLY A 248 -15.99 17.66 -4.85
N ILE A 249 -14.82 17.02 -4.76
CA ILE A 249 -13.97 16.99 -3.57
C ILE A 249 -12.60 17.62 -3.92
N PRO A 250 -12.15 18.66 -3.20
CA PRO A 250 -10.93 19.37 -3.56
C PRO A 250 -9.69 18.46 -3.46
N THR A 251 -8.97 18.32 -4.58
CA THR A 251 -7.68 17.65 -4.63
C THR A 251 -6.68 18.50 -5.41
N VAL A 252 -5.48 18.63 -4.89
CA VAL A 252 -4.41 19.45 -5.48
C VAL A 252 -3.24 18.55 -5.84
N GLY A 253 -2.87 18.49 -7.11
CA GLY A 253 -1.59 17.96 -7.55
C GLY A 253 -0.50 19.02 -7.39
N ALA A 254 0.67 18.64 -6.86
CA ALA A 254 1.85 19.49 -6.77
C ALA A 254 3.02 18.83 -7.52
N ILE A 255 3.60 19.59 -8.44
CA ILE A 255 4.76 19.19 -9.23
C ILE A 255 5.87 20.20 -8.92
N ALA A 256 6.98 19.72 -8.38
CA ALA A 256 8.11 20.57 -7.98
C ALA A 256 9.45 20.01 -8.45
N TRP A 257 10.37 20.88 -8.86
CA TRP A 257 11.75 20.50 -9.15
C TRP A 257 12.68 21.70 -8.95
N ASP A 258 13.93 21.43 -8.60
CA ASP A 258 14.98 22.44 -8.51
C ASP A 258 15.72 22.55 -9.87
N PRO A 259 15.57 23.67 -10.62
CA PRO A 259 16.22 23.83 -11.91
C PRO A 259 17.75 23.92 -11.83
N SER A 260 18.31 24.26 -10.67
CA SER A 260 19.76 24.39 -10.49
C SER A 260 20.47 23.05 -10.40
N THR A 261 19.75 22.02 -9.95
CA THR A 261 20.28 20.66 -9.73
C THR A 261 19.67 19.63 -10.67
N PHE A 262 18.51 19.89 -11.29
CA PHE A 262 17.85 18.94 -12.20
C PHE A 262 18.50 18.92 -13.59
N PRO A 263 18.69 17.76 -14.24
CA PRO A 263 18.38 16.39 -13.77
C PRO A 263 19.56 15.70 -13.07
N SER A 264 20.61 16.45 -12.70
CA SER A 264 21.88 15.89 -12.22
C SER A 264 21.80 15.30 -10.80
N SER A 265 21.26 16.05 -9.85
CA SER A 265 21.23 15.75 -8.41
C SER A 265 19.83 15.79 -7.81
N SER A 266 18.87 16.49 -8.44
CA SER A 266 17.47 16.53 -8.02
C SER A 266 16.52 15.77 -8.94
N GLU A 267 15.40 15.31 -8.38
CA GLU A 267 14.29 14.68 -9.10
C GLU A 267 13.10 15.63 -9.29
N ILE A 268 12.18 15.28 -10.19
CA ILE A 268 10.85 15.91 -10.24
C ILE A 268 9.99 15.23 -9.17
N VAL A 269 9.55 16.02 -8.19
CA VAL A 269 8.65 15.55 -7.14
C VAL A 269 7.22 15.77 -7.60
N TYR A 270 6.46 14.68 -7.67
CA TYR A 270 5.07 14.69 -8.09
C TYR A 270 4.20 14.05 -7.01
N THR A 271 3.32 14.84 -6.43
CA THR A 271 2.45 14.40 -5.34
C THR A 271 1.08 15.05 -5.39
N ALA A 272 0.18 14.67 -4.48
CA ALA A 272 -1.12 15.29 -4.33
C ALA A 272 -1.52 15.46 -2.86
N GLY A 273 -2.54 16.27 -2.64
CA GLY A 273 -3.20 16.47 -1.36
C GLY A 273 -4.71 16.61 -1.54
N THR A 274 -5.50 15.79 -0.86
CA THR A 274 -6.97 15.94 -0.79
C THR A 274 -7.41 16.38 0.60
N ALA A 275 -8.35 17.32 0.68
CA ALA A 275 -9.02 17.74 1.92
C ALA A 275 -10.40 18.35 1.59
N PRO A 276 -11.31 18.51 2.57
CA PRO A 276 -12.59 19.20 2.35
C PRO A 276 -12.45 20.67 1.93
N ASP A 277 -11.37 21.35 2.34
CA ASP A 277 -11.06 22.72 1.95
C ASP A 277 -9.92 22.75 0.91
N PRO A 278 -10.05 23.48 -0.22
CA PRO A 278 -9.00 23.55 -1.24
C PRO A 278 -7.68 24.11 -0.71
N GLN A 279 -7.69 25.06 0.23
CA GLN A 279 -6.43 25.59 0.77
C GLN A 279 -5.74 24.56 1.67
N ARG A 280 -6.48 23.77 2.44
CA ARG A 280 -5.92 22.60 3.16
C ARG A 280 -5.39 21.52 2.21
N ALA A 281 -6.04 21.30 1.08
CA ALA A 281 -5.54 20.40 0.04
C ALA A 281 -4.18 20.87 -0.51
N ILE A 282 -4.00 22.19 -0.70
CA ILE A 282 -2.71 22.79 -1.07
C ILE A 282 -1.66 22.54 0.01
N ILE A 283 -1.96 22.81 1.29
CA ILE A 283 -1.01 22.57 2.41
C ILE A 283 -0.55 21.11 2.43
N ARG A 284 -1.48 20.16 2.26
CA ARG A 284 -1.16 18.73 2.22
C ARG A 284 -0.24 18.38 1.05
N ALA A 285 -0.52 18.92 -0.15
CA ALA A 285 0.31 18.69 -1.32
C ALA A 285 1.73 19.26 -1.13
N LEU A 286 1.86 20.49 -0.64
CA LEU A 286 3.16 21.15 -0.42
C LEU A 286 3.99 20.47 0.68
N THR A 287 3.36 20.07 1.78
CA THR A 287 4.06 19.36 2.87
C THR A 287 4.46 17.94 2.45
N GLU A 288 3.69 17.31 1.56
CA GLU A 288 4.10 16.03 0.98
C GLU A 288 5.30 16.23 0.06
N VAL A 289 5.36 17.27 -0.78
CA VAL A 289 6.57 17.57 -1.58
C VAL A 289 7.81 17.61 -0.70
N ALA A 290 7.75 18.27 0.46
CA ALA A 290 8.89 18.31 1.39
C ALA A 290 9.28 16.93 1.95
N GLN A 291 8.30 16.08 2.27
CA GLN A 291 8.56 14.72 2.72
C GLN A 291 9.20 13.85 1.63
N LEU A 292 8.81 14.02 0.37
CA LEU A 292 9.30 13.19 -0.73
C LEU A 292 10.65 13.67 -1.27
N ALA A 293 10.77 14.98 -1.41
CA ALA A 293 11.97 15.60 -1.94
C ALA A 293 13.16 15.39 -1.00
N GLY A 294 12.90 15.31 0.31
CA GLY A 294 13.90 15.64 1.31
C GLY A 294 14.46 17.03 0.99
N ASP A 295 15.67 17.04 0.42
CA ASP A 295 16.37 18.25 -0.04
C ASP A 295 16.40 18.44 -1.56
N PHE A 296 15.74 17.61 -2.35
CA PHE A 296 16.00 17.49 -3.79
C PHE A 296 17.46 17.09 -4.09
N ASP A 297 18.15 16.37 -3.20
CA ASP A 297 19.53 15.89 -3.43
C ASP A 297 19.65 14.38 -3.10
N ARG A 298 20.40 13.66 -3.94
CA ARG A 298 20.30 12.22 -4.27
C ARG A 298 20.55 11.17 -3.17
N GLU A 299 20.65 11.54 -1.90
CA GLU A 299 20.98 10.56 -0.84
C GLU A 299 19.80 9.71 -0.36
N GLY A 300 18.59 9.96 -0.84
CA GLY A 300 17.42 9.13 -0.60
C GLY A 300 16.74 8.71 -1.89
N GLU A 301 16.70 7.42 -2.19
CA GLU A 301 15.70 6.88 -3.11
C GLU A 301 14.33 7.08 -2.48
N TYR A 302 13.60 8.10 -2.90
CA TYR A 302 12.24 8.30 -2.40
C TYR A 302 11.29 7.24 -3.01
N VAL A 303 10.45 6.62 -2.17
CA VAL A 303 9.51 5.55 -2.53
C VAL A 303 8.23 6.14 -3.11
N GLU A 304 7.83 5.76 -4.33
CA GLU A 304 6.66 6.32 -5.02
C GLU A 304 5.43 6.54 -4.13
N SER A 305 4.96 7.79 -4.06
CA SER A 305 3.76 8.22 -3.32
C SER A 305 2.45 7.84 -4.03
N GLY A 306 2.47 6.89 -4.96
CA GLY A 306 1.31 6.48 -5.77
C GLY A 306 1.09 7.29 -7.03
N LEU A 307 1.96 8.27 -7.28
CA LEU A 307 2.17 8.92 -8.55
C LEU A 307 3.53 8.50 -9.13
N PRO A 308 3.66 8.45 -10.47
CA PRO A 308 4.88 7.96 -11.11
C PRO A 308 6.02 8.97 -10.96
N LYS A 309 7.26 8.47 -10.96
CA LYS A 309 8.44 9.31 -11.11
C LYS A 309 8.64 9.68 -12.57
N PHE A 310 8.93 10.95 -12.83
CA PHE A 310 9.29 11.42 -14.17
C PHE A 310 10.80 11.50 -14.33
N SER A 311 11.29 10.94 -15.44
CA SER A 311 12.70 11.02 -15.83
C SER A 311 13.06 12.34 -16.52
N SER A 312 12.06 13.03 -17.07
CA SER A 312 12.21 14.30 -17.80
C SER A 312 10.96 15.17 -17.72
N LEU A 313 11.11 16.47 -17.97
CA LEU A 313 9.98 17.41 -18.03
C LEU A 313 9.02 17.10 -19.18
N ASP A 314 9.50 16.48 -20.27
CA ASP A 314 8.66 16.08 -21.39
C ASP A 314 7.67 14.98 -20.99
N GLU A 315 8.11 14.04 -20.14
CA GLU A 315 7.27 13.00 -19.57
C GLU A 315 6.17 13.60 -18.66
N ALA A 316 6.50 14.67 -17.94
CA ALA A 316 5.61 15.43 -17.07
C ALA A 316 4.74 16.47 -17.81
N SER A 317 4.86 16.61 -19.14
CA SER A 317 4.25 17.71 -19.90
C SER A 317 2.74 17.90 -19.65
N TYR A 318 1.99 16.82 -19.50
CA TYR A 318 0.54 16.87 -19.27
C TYR A 318 0.16 17.49 -17.91
N VAL A 319 1.02 17.38 -16.90
CA VAL A 319 0.82 18.01 -15.58
C VAL A 319 1.54 19.35 -15.44
N LEU A 320 2.42 19.71 -16.37
CA LEU A 320 3.07 21.02 -16.44
C LEU A 320 2.33 22.03 -17.34
N ASP A 321 1.36 21.57 -18.13
CA ASP A 321 0.54 22.42 -18.99
C ASP A 321 -0.20 23.51 -18.20
N LYS A 322 -0.14 24.76 -18.67
CA LYS A 322 -0.76 25.95 -18.05
C LYS A 322 -1.86 26.58 -18.93
N ALA A 323 -2.34 25.87 -19.95
CA ALA A 323 -3.33 26.37 -20.90
C ALA A 323 -4.67 26.77 -20.25
N VAL A 324 -5.11 26.00 -19.25
CA VAL A 324 -6.31 26.30 -18.46
C VAL A 324 -5.88 26.66 -17.05
N GLN A 325 -6.42 27.77 -16.52
CA GLN A 325 -6.13 28.26 -15.19
C GLN A 325 -7.43 28.40 -14.38
N VAL A 326 -7.31 28.24 -13.07
CA VAL A 326 -8.43 28.28 -12.13
C VAL A 326 -8.03 28.99 -10.84
N SER A 327 -8.94 29.78 -10.30
CA SER A 327 -8.76 30.39 -8.97
C SER A 327 -9.01 29.35 -7.86
N VAL A 328 -8.35 29.49 -6.72
CA VAL A 328 -8.58 28.58 -5.58
C VAL A 328 -10.04 28.64 -5.09
N GLU A 329 -10.70 29.80 -5.20
CA GLU A 329 -12.10 29.98 -4.79
C GLU A 329 -13.12 29.32 -5.73
N SER A 330 -12.74 29.00 -6.97
CA SER A 330 -13.60 28.29 -7.91
C SER A 330 -13.50 26.76 -7.82
N MET A 331 -12.55 26.24 -7.04
CA MET A 331 -12.47 24.82 -6.72
C MET A 331 -13.66 24.39 -5.87
N PRO A 332 -14.03 23.09 -5.88
CA PRO A 332 -15.01 22.57 -4.93
C PRO A 332 -14.59 22.87 -3.48
N ASN A 333 -15.56 22.91 -2.57
CA ASN A 333 -15.33 23.11 -1.14
C ASN A 333 -16.41 22.39 -0.34
N CYS A 334 -16.00 21.42 0.48
CA CYS A 334 -16.85 20.64 1.38
C CYS A 334 -16.58 20.96 2.86
N SER A 335 -15.82 22.01 3.14
CA SER A 335 -15.34 22.30 4.49
C SER A 335 -16.45 22.76 5.43
N SER A 336 -16.27 22.44 6.71
CA SER A 336 -17.16 22.85 7.79
C SER A 336 -16.37 22.92 9.11
N GLU A 337 -16.86 23.69 10.07
CA GLU A 337 -16.33 23.69 11.43
C GLU A 337 -16.63 22.37 12.19
N ASN A 338 -17.46 21.50 11.61
CA ASN A 338 -17.86 20.23 12.20
C ASN A 338 -17.52 19.06 11.27
N PHE A 339 -16.65 18.17 11.72
CA PHE A 339 -16.20 17.00 10.96
C PHE A 339 -17.36 16.08 10.57
N ARG A 340 -18.44 16.00 11.36
CA ARG A 340 -19.63 15.24 10.94
C ARG A 340 -20.18 15.74 9.62
N ILE A 341 -20.30 17.06 9.49
CA ILE A 341 -20.83 17.71 8.27
C ILE A 341 -19.85 17.50 7.11
N GLU A 342 -18.55 17.49 7.37
CA GLU A 342 -17.55 17.19 6.33
C GLU A 342 -17.65 15.74 5.84
N VAL A 343 -17.78 14.76 6.74
CA VAL A 343 -18.02 13.35 6.35
C VAL A 343 -19.29 13.24 5.50
N GLU A 344 -20.39 13.85 5.93
CA GLU A 344 -21.65 13.87 5.20
C GLU A 344 -21.49 14.54 3.82
N GLY A 345 -20.75 15.64 3.73
CA GLY A 345 -20.46 16.38 2.50
C GLY A 345 -19.61 15.57 1.52
N LEU A 346 -18.53 14.93 1.99
CA LEU A 346 -17.68 14.06 1.18
C LEU A 346 -18.46 12.84 0.66
N CYS A 347 -19.22 12.18 1.52
CA CYS A 347 -20.05 11.04 1.10
C CYS A 347 -21.15 11.45 0.11
N LYS A 348 -21.71 12.65 0.25
CA LYS A 348 -22.67 13.19 -0.71
C LYS A 348 -22.02 13.47 -2.07
N ALA A 349 -20.86 14.11 -2.10
CA ALA A 349 -20.13 14.40 -3.34
C ALA A 349 -19.78 13.11 -4.10
N LEU A 350 -19.37 12.06 -3.37
CA LEU A 350 -19.19 10.71 -3.94
C LEU A 350 -20.51 10.14 -4.48
N ALA A 351 -21.61 10.26 -3.75
CA ALA A 351 -22.91 9.75 -4.17
C ALA A 351 -23.43 10.45 -5.44
N ASP A 352 -23.15 11.75 -5.62
CA ASP A 352 -23.54 12.53 -6.80
C ASP A 352 -22.88 12.01 -8.09
N VAL A 353 -21.71 11.37 -7.99
CA VAL A 353 -21.05 10.65 -9.10
C VAL A 353 -21.28 9.12 -9.05
N GLY A 354 -22.24 8.68 -8.24
CA GLY A 354 -22.65 7.28 -8.10
C GLY A 354 -21.71 6.41 -7.28
N LEU A 355 -20.72 6.97 -6.58
CA LEU A 355 -19.84 6.24 -5.67
C LEU A 355 -20.43 6.19 -4.26
N LYS A 356 -20.23 5.08 -3.55
CA LYS A 356 -20.65 4.92 -2.15
C LYS A 356 -19.43 4.76 -1.27
N ALA A 357 -19.48 5.30 -0.05
CA ALA A 357 -18.42 5.14 0.93
C ALA A 357 -18.90 4.35 2.15
N TYR A 358 -18.23 3.24 2.44
CA TYR A 358 -18.44 2.42 3.61
C TYR A 358 -17.31 2.68 4.62
N LEU A 359 -17.65 2.96 5.87
CA LEU A 359 -16.70 3.22 6.95
C LEU A 359 -16.71 2.06 7.94
N VAL A 360 -15.53 1.49 8.20
CA VAL A 360 -15.30 0.45 9.21
C VAL A 360 -14.59 1.09 10.39
N ASP A 361 -15.09 0.85 11.61
CA ASP A 361 -14.39 1.23 12.84
C ASP A 361 -13.30 0.19 13.11
N ILE A 362 -12.04 0.61 12.97
CA ILE A 362 -10.86 -0.24 13.21
C ILE A 362 -10.14 0.17 14.50
N THR A 363 -10.79 0.97 15.35
CA THR A 363 -10.22 1.43 16.63
C THR A 363 -9.78 0.25 17.48
N HIS A 364 -8.50 0.21 17.84
CA HIS A 364 -8.02 -0.81 18.77
C HIS A 364 -8.69 -0.64 20.13
N PRO A 365 -9.31 -1.68 20.72
CA PRO A 365 -10.20 -1.55 21.88
C PRO A 365 -9.50 -1.00 23.13
N GLU A 366 -8.26 -1.43 23.41
CA GLU A 366 -7.51 -0.94 24.59
C GLU A 366 -6.85 0.43 24.35
N LEU A 367 -6.20 0.63 23.19
CA LEU A 367 -5.63 1.93 22.80
C LEU A 367 -6.70 3.02 22.74
N ALA A 368 -7.90 2.70 22.26
CA ALA A 368 -9.06 3.58 22.08
C ALA A 368 -8.72 5.00 21.58
N VAL A 369 -7.79 5.07 20.62
CA VAL A 369 -7.60 6.24 19.77
C VAL A 369 -8.36 5.93 18.47
N PRO A 370 -9.34 6.77 18.07
CA PRO A 370 -10.18 6.48 16.91
C PRO A 370 -9.39 6.22 15.64
N ALA A 371 -9.74 5.13 14.96
CA ALA A 371 -9.21 4.77 13.66
C ALA A 371 -10.34 4.24 12.76
N VAL A 372 -10.30 4.63 11.49
CA VAL A 372 -11.34 4.34 10.50
C VAL A 372 -10.70 3.74 9.26
N TYR A 373 -11.39 2.78 8.65
CA TYR A 373 -11.05 2.25 7.34
C TYR A 373 -12.19 2.50 6.34
N ALA A 374 -11.92 3.30 5.31
CA ALA A 374 -12.87 3.69 4.28
C ALA A 374 -12.76 2.80 3.04
N VAL A 375 -13.90 2.30 2.57
CA VAL A 375 -14.01 1.53 1.33
C VAL A 375 -14.97 2.24 0.39
N ILE A 376 -14.48 2.62 -0.79
CA ILE A 376 -15.27 3.29 -1.83
C ILE A 376 -15.31 2.42 -3.08
N PRO A 377 -16.30 1.53 -3.25
CA PRO A 377 -16.32 0.63 -4.39
C PRO A 377 -16.41 1.38 -5.73
N GLY A 378 -15.49 1.07 -6.64
CA GLY A 378 -15.33 1.76 -7.92
C GLY A 378 -14.30 2.90 -7.91
N ASN A 379 -13.58 3.08 -6.81
CA ASN A 379 -12.40 3.93 -6.82
C ASN A 379 -11.19 3.18 -7.45
N HIS A 380 -10.13 3.90 -7.80
CA HIS A 380 -8.98 3.35 -8.52
C HIS A 380 -7.74 3.47 -7.62
N PHE A 381 -6.98 2.39 -7.48
CA PHE A 381 -5.69 2.37 -6.81
C PHE A 381 -4.62 1.87 -7.78
N ARG A 382 -3.70 2.76 -8.16
CA ARG A 382 -2.58 2.49 -9.09
C ARG A 382 -3.00 1.56 -10.24
N ASP A 383 -2.29 0.46 -10.44
CA ASP A 383 -2.59 -0.63 -11.36
C ASP A 383 -3.44 -1.74 -10.74
N ARG A 384 -3.46 -1.88 -9.40
CA ARG A 384 -4.15 -2.99 -8.69
C ARG A 384 -5.63 -3.14 -9.01
N THR A 385 -6.29 -2.04 -9.34
CA THR A 385 -7.73 -2.01 -9.67
C THR A 385 -8.00 -2.00 -11.17
N ARG A 386 -6.97 -2.23 -11.99
CA ARG A 386 -7.07 -2.21 -13.46
C ARG A 386 -7.02 -3.63 -14.00
N ASN A 387 -7.73 -3.83 -15.11
CA ASN A 387 -7.81 -5.12 -15.82
C ASN A 387 -8.24 -6.30 -14.92
N LEU A 388 -8.98 -6.01 -13.84
CA LEU A 388 -9.56 -7.04 -13.00
C LEU A 388 -10.79 -7.63 -13.67
N ASP A 389 -10.97 -8.94 -13.48
CA ASP A 389 -12.26 -9.57 -13.69
C ASP A 389 -12.66 -10.43 -12.48
N VAL A 390 -13.94 -10.79 -12.43
CA VAL A 390 -14.50 -11.56 -11.31
C VAL A 390 -13.86 -12.94 -11.17
N ALA A 391 -13.51 -13.60 -12.27
CA ALA A 391 -12.92 -14.93 -12.22
C ALA A 391 -11.50 -14.85 -11.64
N PHE A 392 -10.70 -13.91 -12.12
CA PHE A 392 -9.35 -13.64 -11.59
C PHE A 392 -9.40 -13.28 -10.09
N HIS A 393 -10.29 -12.36 -9.71
CA HIS A 393 -10.40 -11.94 -8.31
C HIS A 393 -10.82 -13.11 -7.40
N CYS A 394 -11.82 -13.90 -7.80
CA CYS A 394 -12.22 -15.10 -7.07
C CYS A 394 -11.10 -16.14 -7.00
N ALA A 395 -10.33 -16.35 -8.07
CA ALA A 395 -9.23 -17.30 -8.11
C ALA A 395 -8.13 -16.89 -7.12
N ARG A 396 -7.73 -15.62 -7.10
CA ARG A 396 -6.76 -15.07 -6.14
C ARG A 396 -7.20 -15.20 -4.69
N MET A 397 -8.50 -15.09 -4.42
CA MET A 397 -9.01 -15.24 -3.05
C MET A 397 -8.84 -16.64 -2.49
N VAL A 398 -8.58 -17.65 -3.34
CA VAL A 398 -8.35 -19.02 -2.91
C VAL A 398 -7.11 -19.16 -2.03
N ASP A 399 -6.11 -18.31 -2.20
CA ASP A 399 -4.88 -18.32 -1.39
C ASP A 399 -5.15 -18.03 0.10
N SER A 400 -6.29 -17.41 0.40
CA SER A 400 -6.76 -17.17 1.78
C SER A 400 -7.59 -18.32 2.36
N ILE A 401 -7.79 -19.42 1.62
CA ILE A 401 -8.62 -20.56 2.02
C ILE A 401 -7.73 -21.70 2.51
N GLU A 402 -7.76 -21.96 3.82
CA GLU A 402 -6.95 -23.01 4.44
C GLU A 402 -7.31 -24.45 4.00
N HIS A 403 -8.52 -24.66 3.47
CA HIS A 403 -9.02 -26.00 3.12
C HIS A 403 -8.84 -26.34 1.63
N PRO A 404 -7.95 -27.31 1.28
CA PRO A 404 -7.63 -27.67 -0.10
C PRO A 404 -8.84 -27.96 -0.98
N GLN A 405 -9.76 -28.76 -0.46
CA GLN A 405 -10.90 -29.23 -1.24
C GLN A 405 -11.85 -28.07 -1.56
N LYS A 406 -11.95 -27.09 -0.66
CA LYS A 406 -12.77 -25.90 -0.86
C LYS A 406 -12.14 -24.97 -1.89
N ALA A 407 -10.84 -24.72 -1.76
CA ALA A 407 -10.03 -24.01 -2.74
C ALA A 407 -10.22 -24.57 -4.16
N LEU A 408 -9.98 -25.87 -4.33
CA LEU A 408 -10.12 -26.57 -5.61
C LEU A 408 -11.57 -26.58 -6.12
N SER A 409 -12.57 -26.65 -5.24
CA SER A 409 -13.98 -26.60 -5.66
C SER A 409 -14.37 -25.24 -6.26
N ILE A 410 -13.83 -24.14 -5.72
CA ILE A 410 -14.06 -22.79 -6.24
C ILE A 410 -13.36 -22.65 -7.61
N LEU A 411 -12.12 -23.09 -7.72
CA LEU A 411 -11.37 -23.06 -8.98
C LEU A 411 -12.03 -23.90 -10.07
N THR A 412 -12.57 -25.07 -9.71
CA THR A 412 -13.37 -25.90 -10.61
C THR A 412 -14.61 -25.14 -11.11
N ALA A 413 -15.36 -24.50 -10.20
CA ALA A 413 -16.51 -23.69 -10.58
C ALA A 413 -16.14 -22.49 -11.46
N ILE A 414 -14.95 -21.90 -11.27
CA ILE A 414 -14.42 -20.86 -12.15
C ILE A 414 -14.14 -21.43 -13.55
N ASP A 415 -13.43 -22.55 -13.69
CA ASP A 415 -13.11 -23.18 -14.99
C ASP A 415 -14.39 -23.59 -15.75
N GLU A 416 -15.43 -24.05 -15.04
CA GLU A 416 -16.74 -24.35 -15.64
C GLU A 416 -17.48 -23.11 -16.19
N LEU A 417 -17.35 -21.97 -15.51
CA LEU A 417 -18.05 -20.73 -15.88
C LEU A 417 -17.25 -19.87 -16.86
N TYR A 418 -15.93 -19.95 -16.77
CA TYR A 418 -14.91 -19.16 -17.46
C TYR A 418 -13.76 -20.09 -17.88
N SER A 419 -14.03 -20.91 -18.89
CA SER A 419 -13.12 -21.94 -19.38
C SER A 419 -11.87 -21.36 -20.07
N GLU A 420 -10.81 -22.17 -20.10
CA GLU A 420 -9.57 -21.92 -20.86
C GLU A 420 -8.82 -20.65 -20.42
N ARG A 421 -8.75 -20.41 -19.11
CA ARG A 421 -8.00 -19.28 -18.56
C ARG A 421 -6.70 -19.70 -17.90
N TYR A 422 -5.62 -18.97 -18.23
CA TYR A 422 -4.31 -19.25 -17.66
C TYR A 422 -4.28 -19.02 -16.15
N ASP A 423 -4.96 -17.99 -15.65
CA ASP A 423 -4.97 -17.58 -14.25
C ASP A 423 -5.69 -18.61 -13.37
N THR A 424 -6.86 -19.12 -13.80
CA THR A 424 -7.53 -20.23 -13.11
C THR A 424 -6.64 -21.47 -13.06
N ALA A 425 -5.96 -21.80 -14.16
CA ALA A 425 -5.01 -22.91 -14.18
C ALA A 425 -3.82 -22.66 -13.25
N PHE A 426 -3.30 -21.43 -13.20
CA PHE A 426 -2.21 -21.03 -12.32
C PHE A 426 -2.60 -21.17 -10.84
N TYR A 427 -3.73 -20.61 -10.42
CA TYR A 427 -4.20 -20.72 -9.03
C TYR A 427 -4.59 -22.16 -8.66
N THR A 428 -4.99 -22.99 -9.63
CA THR A 428 -5.15 -24.44 -9.39
C THR A 428 -3.81 -25.11 -9.14
N GLY A 429 -2.78 -24.78 -9.92
CA GLY A 429 -1.41 -25.22 -9.65
C GLY A 429 -0.92 -24.77 -8.28
N HIS A 430 -1.18 -23.51 -7.92
CA HIS A 430 -0.77 -22.94 -6.64
C HIS A 430 -1.48 -23.59 -5.45
N ALA A 431 -2.78 -23.87 -5.56
CA ALA A 431 -3.48 -24.66 -4.55
C ALA A 431 -2.80 -26.03 -4.36
N HIS A 432 -2.56 -26.79 -5.44
CA HIS A 432 -1.85 -28.07 -5.32
C HIS A 432 -0.44 -27.92 -4.72
N GLU A 433 0.31 -26.87 -5.07
CA GLU A 433 1.63 -26.55 -4.51
C GLU A 433 1.56 -26.33 -2.99
N GLN A 434 0.65 -25.47 -2.53
CA GLN A 434 0.45 -25.18 -1.10
C GLN A 434 0.10 -26.42 -0.28
N PHE A 435 -0.61 -27.39 -0.88
CA PHE A 435 -1.01 -28.64 -0.23
C PHE A 435 -0.03 -29.80 -0.47
N GLY A 436 1.12 -29.53 -1.07
CA GLY A 436 2.22 -30.48 -1.24
C GLY A 436 2.06 -31.47 -2.41
N ASP A 437 1.06 -31.30 -3.27
CA ASP A 437 0.88 -32.11 -4.48
C ASP A 437 1.63 -31.50 -5.67
N TYR A 438 2.95 -31.44 -5.56
CA TYR A 438 3.83 -30.76 -6.52
C TYR A 438 3.77 -31.36 -7.93
N ALA A 439 3.49 -32.67 -8.05
CA ALA A 439 3.36 -33.32 -9.34
C ALA A 439 2.09 -32.89 -10.09
N GLU A 440 0.97 -32.73 -9.38
CA GLU A 440 -0.27 -32.20 -9.95
C GLU A 440 -0.13 -30.69 -10.21
N ALA A 441 0.49 -29.94 -9.29
CA ALA A 441 0.78 -28.53 -9.47
C ALA A 441 1.54 -28.25 -10.78
N LEU A 442 2.58 -29.05 -11.09
CA LEU A 442 3.32 -28.96 -12.35
C LEU A 442 2.43 -29.14 -13.59
N LYS A 443 1.45 -30.05 -13.55
CA LYS A 443 0.51 -30.23 -14.68
C LYS A 443 -0.32 -28.97 -14.90
N TRP A 444 -0.79 -28.36 -13.83
CA TRP A 444 -1.59 -27.14 -13.87
C TRP A 444 -0.77 -25.92 -14.30
N TYR A 445 0.47 -25.77 -13.81
CA TYR A 445 1.37 -24.73 -14.30
C TYR A 445 1.73 -24.90 -15.79
N ASN A 446 1.89 -26.15 -16.26
CA ASN A 446 2.04 -26.42 -17.69
C ASN A 446 0.77 -26.06 -18.47
N LYS A 447 -0.42 -26.36 -17.96
CA LYS A 447 -1.69 -25.92 -18.56
C LYS A 447 -1.76 -24.39 -18.62
N ALA A 448 -1.43 -23.70 -17.53
CA ALA A 448 -1.41 -22.24 -17.46
C ALA A 448 -0.48 -21.65 -18.53
N PHE A 449 0.75 -22.17 -18.66
CA PHE A 449 1.69 -21.75 -19.70
C PHE A 449 1.14 -21.95 -21.12
N LEU A 450 0.50 -23.09 -21.40
CA LEU A 450 -0.07 -23.40 -22.71
C LEU A 450 -1.30 -22.54 -23.07
N LEU A 451 -1.90 -21.87 -22.08
CA LEU A 451 -3.01 -20.93 -22.28
C LEU A 451 -2.54 -19.50 -22.62
N ASN A 452 -1.26 -19.36 -23.01
CA ASN A 452 -0.66 -18.11 -23.50
C ASN A 452 -0.86 -16.91 -22.54
N PRO A 453 -0.33 -17.00 -21.31
CA PRO A 453 -0.33 -15.89 -20.36
C PRO A 453 0.43 -14.69 -20.95
N ALA A 454 0.18 -13.50 -20.39
CA ALA A 454 0.94 -12.31 -20.77
C ALA A 454 2.44 -12.51 -20.45
N PRO A 455 3.38 -11.91 -21.21
CA PRO A 455 4.82 -12.10 -20.99
C PRO A 455 5.28 -11.85 -19.56
N GLU A 456 4.66 -10.89 -18.88
CA GLU A 456 4.99 -10.51 -17.50
C GLU A 456 4.64 -11.62 -16.49
N GLU A 457 3.62 -12.44 -16.81
CA GLU A 457 3.12 -13.53 -15.95
C GLU A 457 3.90 -14.84 -16.17
N VAL A 458 4.60 -14.96 -17.30
CA VAL A 458 5.39 -16.17 -17.65
C VAL A 458 6.49 -16.42 -16.62
N ALA A 459 7.11 -15.36 -16.10
CA ALA A 459 8.14 -15.46 -15.08
C ALA A 459 7.63 -16.15 -13.80
N SER A 460 6.42 -15.78 -13.35
CA SER A 460 5.78 -16.36 -12.17
C SER A 460 5.50 -17.85 -12.35
N ILE A 461 4.99 -18.25 -13.52
CA ILE A 461 4.74 -19.67 -13.82
C ILE A 461 6.02 -20.50 -13.79
N TYR A 462 7.11 -20.00 -14.38
CA TYR A 462 8.40 -20.68 -14.32
C TYR A 462 8.95 -20.74 -12.89
N CYS A 463 8.79 -19.67 -12.12
CA CYS A 463 9.21 -19.63 -10.72
C CYS A 463 8.51 -20.72 -9.90
N HIS A 464 7.18 -20.82 -9.98
CA HIS A 464 6.41 -21.84 -9.27
C HIS A 464 6.70 -23.28 -9.75
N ARG A 465 6.94 -23.49 -11.05
CA ARG A 465 7.44 -24.79 -11.54
C ARG A 465 8.80 -25.13 -10.93
N GLY A 466 9.67 -24.13 -10.79
CA GLY A 466 10.95 -24.23 -10.09
C GLY A 466 10.78 -24.65 -8.62
N VAL A 467 9.82 -24.03 -7.91
CA VAL A 467 9.44 -24.42 -6.54
C VAL A 467 9.00 -25.88 -6.48
N CYS A 468 8.07 -26.31 -7.35
CA CYS A 468 7.62 -27.70 -7.39
C CYS A 468 8.77 -28.69 -7.65
N TYR A 469 9.68 -28.40 -8.59
CA TYR A 469 10.84 -29.28 -8.81
C TYR A 469 11.82 -29.28 -7.64
N LYS A 470 12.00 -28.14 -6.96
CA LYS A 470 12.82 -28.03 -5.75
C LYS A 470 12.26 -28.91 -4.63
N GLU A 471 10.95 -28.87 -4.40
CA GLU A 471 10.29 -29.69 -3.37
C GLU A 471 10.25 -31.19 -3.74
N LEU A 472 10.23 -31.51 -5.04
CA LEU A 472 10.43 -32.88 -5.55
C LEU A 472 11.92 -33.31 -5.57
N GLU A 473 12.82 -32.48 -5.05
CA GLU A 473 14.29 -32.66 -5.04
C GLU A 473 14.95 -32.84 -6.43
N ASP A 474 14.25 -32.51 -7.52
CA ASP A 474 14.82 -32.42 -8.87
C ASP A 474 15.47 -31.04 -9.09
N PHE A 475 16.55 -30.77 -8.34
CA PHE A 475 17.23 -29.48 -8.35
C PHE A 475 17.77 -29.09 -9.73
N THR A 476 18.03 -30.05 -10.61
CA THR A 476 18.50 -29.77 -11.97
C THR A 476 17.39 -29.10 -12.78
N LYS A 477 16.18 -29.67 -12.79
CA LYS A 477 15.03 -29.04 -13.46
C LYS A 477 14.58 -27.77 -12.76
N ALA A 478 14.66 -27.71 -11.43
CA ALA A 478 14.36 -26.48 -10.69
C ALA A 478 15.23 -25.32 -11.21
N ILE A 479 16.54 -25.53 -11.36
CA ILE A 479 17.47 -24.53 -11.94
C ILE A 479 17.05 -24.18 -13.37
N GLU A 480 16.74 -25.16 -14.22
CA GLU A 480 16.34 -24.89 -15.61
C GLU A 480 15.09 -24.01 -15.71
N GLU A 481 14.06 -24.27 -14.89
CA GLU A 481 12.85 -23.43 -14.87
C GLU A 481 13.13 -22.06 -14.27
N LEU A 482 13.90 -21.97 -13.18
CA LEU A 482 14.22 -20.69 -12.55
C LEU A 482 15.13 -19.80 -13.43
N GLU A 483 16.02 -20.37 -14.22
CA GLU A 483 16.80 -19.62 -15.22
C GLU A 483 15.87 -19.03 -16.29
N ARG A 484 14.85 -19.77 -16.76
CA ARG A 484 13.82 -19.22 -17.66
C ARG A 484 12.98 -18.13 -17.01
N ALA A 485 12.68 -18.28 -15.72
CA ALA A 485 12.00 -17.26 -14.94
C ALA A 485 12.85 -15.97 -14.90
N ARG A 486 14.16 -16.10 -14.62
CA ARG A 486 15.11 -14.97 -14.58
C ARG A 486 15.24 -14.29 -15.94
N ASP A 487 15.30 -15.07 -17.03
CA ASP A 487 15.36 -14.52 -18.39
C ASP A 487 14.09 -13.74 -18.76
N SER A 488 12.95 -14.08 -18.13
CA SER A 488 11.66 -13.41 -18.32
C SER A 488 11.51 -12.16 -17.43
N ASN A 489 11.94 -12.25 -16.16
CA ASN A 489 11.95 -11.14 -15.22
C ASN A 489 13.18 -11.22 -14.29
N PRO A 490 14.25 -10.46 -14.56
CA PRO A 490 15.47 -10.50 -13.76
C PRO A 490 15.36 -9.76 -12.42
N GLU A 491 14.32 -8.94 -12.22
CA GLU A 491 14.15 -8.12 -11.01
C GLU A 491 13.34 -8.82 -9.91
N LEU A 492 12.84 -10.04 -10.16
CA LEU A 492 12.09 -10.79 -9.15
C LEU A 492 13.05 -11.50 -8.18
N LYS A 493 13.25 -10.89 -7.00
CA LYS A 493 14.11 -11.39 -5.90
C LYS A 493 13.95 -12.89 -5.61
N GLU A 494 12.71 -13.38 -5.55
CA GLU A 494 12.36 -14.77 -5.23
C GLU A 494 13.09 -15.78 -6.15
N ILE A 495 13.24 -15.43 -7.44
CA ILE A 495 13.91 -16.28 -8.43
C ILE A 495 15.37 -16.51 -8.04
N HIS A 496 16.07 -15.44 -7.67
CA HIS A 496 17.48 -15.48 -7.32
C HIS A 496 17.73 -16.21 -6.00
N ASN A 497 16.84 -16.03 -5.00
CA ASN A 497 16.89 -16.80 -3.76
C ASN A 497 16.74 -18.31 -4.03
N LEU A 498 15.74 -18.70 -4.83
CA LEU A 498 15.50 -20.10 -5.18
C LEU A 498 16.64 -20.70 -6.02
N LEU A 499 17.21 -19.94 -6.96
CA LEU A 499 18.40 -20.35 -7.71
C LEU A 499 19.58 -20.58 -6.78
N GLY A 500 19.83 -19.65 -5.86
CA GLY A 500 20.88 -19.76 -4.85
C GLY A 500 20.76 -21.05 -4.03
N TYR A 501 19.55 -21.34 -3.55
CA TYR A 501 19.25 -22.57 -2.82
C TYR A 501 19.50 -23.83 -3.67
N CYS A 502 19.02 -23.87 -4.91
CA CYS A 502 19.19 -25.03 -5.79
C CYS A 502 20.65 -25.24 -6.20
N PHE A 503 21.41 -24.17 -6.43
CA PHE A 503 22.86 -24.24 -6.67
C PHE A 503 23.61 -24.76 -5.45
N TYR A 504 23.26 -24.32 -4.23
CA TYR A 504 23.83 -24.87 -2.99
C TYR A 504 23.56 -26.37 -2.86
N ARG A 505 22.32 -26.81 -3.08
CA ARG A 505 21.93 -28.24 -3.01
C ARG A 505 22.64 -29.10 -4.05
N THR A 506 23.03 -28.52 -5.18
CA THR A 506 23.80 -29.21 -6.25
C THR A 506 25.31 -29.03 -6.15
N GLY A 507 25.81 -28.41 -5.06
CA GLY A 507 27.25 -28.23 -4.81
C GLY A 507 27.92 -27.12 -5.64
N LYS A 508 27.14 -26.31 -6.35
CA LYS A 508 27.62 -25.20 -7.19
C LYS A 508 27.73 -23.91 -6.36
N TYR A 509 28.53 -23.94 -5.29
CA TYR A 509 28.54 -22.90 -4.26
C TYR A 509 28.88 -21.48 -4.76
N VAL A 510 29.75 -21.35 -5.77
CA VAL A 510 30.07 -20.03 -6.35
C VAL A 510 28.85 -19.41 -7.04
N LYS A 511 28.12 -20.20 -7.85
CA LYS A 511 26.88 -19.75 -8.50
C LYS A 511 25.77 -19.44 -7.49
N ALA A 512 25.75 -20.17 -6.38
CA ALA A 512 24.81 -19.90 -5.31
C ALA A 512 25.06 -18.52 -4.69
N ILE A 513 26.33 -18.17 -4.43
CA ILE A 513 26.72 -16.86 -3.93
C ILE A 513 26.29 -15.77 -4.92
N GLU A 514 26.63 -15.91 -6.21
CA GLU A 514 26.24 -14.96 -7.25
C GLU A 514 24.72 -14.71 -7.27
N ALA A 515 23.91 -15.76 -7.15
CA ALA A 515 22.46 -15.64 -7.11
C ALA A 515 21.97 -14.92 -5.85
N PHE A 516 22.48 -15.26 -4.66
CA PHE A 516 22.12 -14.54 -3.43
C PHE A 516 22.59 -13.07 -3.44
N GLU A 517 23.73 -12.76 -4.06
CA GLU A 517 24.18 -11.37 -4.24
C GLU A 517 23.21 -10.57 -5.12
N GLN A 518 22.63 -11.18 -6.17
CA GLN A 518 21.57 -10.54 -6.97
C GLN A 518 20.29 -10.32 -6.16
N ALA A 519 19.89 -11.29 -5.31
CA ALA A 519 18.75 -11.12 -4.41
C ALA A 519 18.97 -9.94 -3.45
N ILE A 520 20.19 -9.79 -2.91
CA ILE A 520 20.57 -8.67 -2.03
C ILE A 520 20.63 -7.34 -2.78
N SER A 521 21.06 -7.31 -4.04
CA SER A 521 21.04 -6.06 -4.82
C SER A 521 19.62 -5.56 -5.09
N ILE A 522 18.65 -6.47 -5.18
CA ILE A 522 17.23 -6.13 -5.35
C ILE A 522 16.60 -5.76 -4.00
N ASP A 523 16.90 -6.52 -2.93
CA ASP A 523 16.42 -6.26 -1.57
C ASP A 523 17.55 -6.41 -0.54
N PRO A 524 18.22 -5.30 -0.18
CA PRO A 524 19.33 -5.31 0.76
C PRO A 524 18.96 -5.73 2.20
N GLY A 525 17.66 -5.75 2.54
CA GLY A 525 17.17 -6.02 3.90
C GLY A 525 17.05 -7.51 4.26
N SER A 526 17.38 -8.41 3.33
CA SER A 526 17.13 -9.84 3.47
C SER A 526 18.21 -10.57 4.28
N ALA A 527 18.13 -10.55 5.61
CA ALA A 527 19.10 -11.20 6.51
C ALA A 527 19.38 -12.69 6.14
N ILE A 528 18.35 -13.40 5.67
CA ILE A 528 18.45 -14.81 5.24
C ILE A 528 19.41 -14.96 4.05
N ASP A 529 19.41 -14.04 3.10
CA ASP A 529 20.29 -14.11 1.91
C ASP A 529 21.76 -13.93 2.29
N TYR A 530 22.07 -13.02 3.24
CA TYR A 530 23.43 -12.85 3.80
C TYR A 530 23.91 -14.15 4.47
N ALA A 531 23.05 -14.78 5.29
CA ALA A 531 23.38 -16.02 5.97
C ALA A 531 23.52 -17.21 5.00
N ASN A 532 22.80 -17.20 3.88
CA ASN A 532 22.95 -18.19 2.82
C ASN A 532 24.29 -18.03 2.07
N ILE A 533 24.75 -16.80 1.80
CA ILE A 533 26.11 -16.55 1.26
C ILE A 533 27.16 -17.10 2.21
N ALA A 534 27.04 -16.82 3.51
CA ALA A 534 27.95 -17.33 4.54
C ALA A 534 28.03 -18.87 4.53
N SER A 535 26.88 -19.53 4.41
CA SER A 535 26.79 -21.01 4.35
C SER A 535 27.51 -21.58 3.12
N ASN A 536 27.44 -20.90 1.97
CA ASN A 536 28.17 -21.28 0.76
C ASN A 536 29.69 -21.07 0.90
N LEU A 537 30.11 -19.94 1.48
CA LEU A 537 31.52 -19.65 1.77
C LEU A 537 32.12 -20.67 2.74
N GLN A 538 31.34 -21.12 3.73
CA GLN A 538 31.73 -22.22 4.61
C GLN A 538 32.00 -23.50 3.82
N LYS A 539 31.12 -23.88 2.87
CA LYS A 539 31.34 -25.06 2.01
C LYS A 539 32.57 -24.94 1.10
N LEU A 540 32.97 -23.71 0.77
CA LEU A 540 34.21 -23.40 0.05
C LEU A 540 35.44 -23.29 0.97
N ASN A 541 35.31 -23.60 2.27
CA ASN A 541 36.35 -23.45 3.29
C ASN A 541 36.85 -22.00 3.48
N MET A 542 36.05 -21.00 3.09
CA MET A 542 36.34 -19.57 3.30
C MET A 542 35.81 -19.10 4.65
N LYS A 543 36.36 -19.67 5.72
CA LYS A 543 35.89 -19.51 7.10
C LYS A 543 35.71 -18.04 7.54
N ASP A 544 36.74 -17.21 7.39
CA ASP A 544 36.72 -15.82 7.87
C ASP A 544 35.70 -14.96 7.10
N ALA A 545 35.53 -15.24 5.81
CA ALA A 545 34.51 -14.58 5.02
C ALA A 545 33.10 -15.00 5.45
N ALA A 546 32.89 -16.30 5.69
CA ALA A 546 31.61 -16.82 6.19
C ALA A 546 31.21 -16.17 7.54
N ILE A 547 32.17 -16.01 8.48
CA ILE A 547 31.90 -15.34 9.76
C ILE A 547 31.40 -13.90 9.53
N ARG A 548 32.09 -13.11 8.70
CA ARG A 548 31.66 -11.72 8.42
C ARG A 548 30.25 -11.63 7.81
N TRP A 549 29.92 -12.55 6.90
CA TRP A 549 28.59 -12.58 6.30
C TRP A 549 27.51 -13.00 7.29
N TYR A 550 27.81 -13.92 8.22
CA TYR A 550 26.89 -14.22 9.33
C TYR A 550 26.74 -13.04 10.30
N GLU A 551 27.80 -12.27 10.57
CA GLU A 551 27.73 -11.05 11.38
C GLU A 551 26.77 -10.04 10.74
N MET A 552 26.91 -9.76 9.45
CA MET A 552 25.99 -8.87 8.72
C MET A 552 24.54 -9.37 8.74
N ALA A 553 24.33 -10.68 8.60
CA ALA A 553 22.98 -11.26 8.71
C ALA A 553 22.37 -11.03 10.09
N LEU A 554 23.15 -11.17 11.16
CA LEU A 554 22.71 -10.97 12.55
C LEU A 554 22.58 -9.49 12.94
N GLU A 555 23.28 -8.59 12.26
CA GLU A 555 23.04 -7.14 12.37
C GLU A 555 21.68 -6.77 11.79
N LEU A 556 21.28 -7.41 10.69
CA LEU A 556 19.97 -7.20 10.05
C LEU A 556 18.83 -7.92 10.82
N ASP A 557 19.05 -9.15 11.26
CA ASP A 557 18.11 -9.94 12.06
C ASP A 557 18.81 -10.68 13.21
N PRO A 558 18.85 -10.09 14.42
CA PRO A 558 19.42 -10.73 15.60
C PRO A 558 18.71 -12.02 16.03
N ASP A 559 17.46 -12.25 15.60
CA ASP A 559 16.66 -13.43 15.96
C ASP A 559 16.97 -14.65 15.06
N LEU A 560 17.85 -14.50 14.05
CA LEU A 560 18.25 -15.55 13.10
C LEU A 560 19.16 -16.61 13.76
N SER A 561 18.63 -17.33 14.74
CA SER A 561 19.34 -18.25 15.65
C SER A 561 20.27 -19.24 14.94
N TRP A 562 19.84 -19.83 13.84
CA TRP A 562 20.65 -20.79 13.08
C TRP A 562 21.93 -20.17 12.48
N ALA A 563 21.89 -18.89 12.09
CA ALA A 563 23.07 -18.17 11.61
C ALA A 563 24.05 -17.92 12.75
N GLY A 564 23.54 -17.53 13.92
CA GLY A 564 24.33 -17.39 15.15
C GLY A 564 25.00 -18.70 15.59
N ASP A 565 24.28 -19.82 15.50
CA ASP A 565 24.83 -21.15 15.79
C ASP A 565 25.96 -21.51 14.83
N LYS A 566 25.75 -21.33 13.52
CA LYS A 566 26.78 -21.60 12.50
C LYS A 566 28.02 -20.72 12.67
N MET A 567 27.83 -19.45 12.99
CA MET A 567 28.94 -18.53 13.26
C MET A 567 29.76 -18.96 14.47
N ARG A 568 29.11 -19.35 15.58
CA ARG A 568 29.78 -19.86 16.78
C ARG A 568 30.52 -21.17 16.52
N GLU A 569 29.92 -22.09 15.76
CA GLU A 569 30.57 -23.33 15.32
C GLU A 569 31.88 -23.02 14.57
N LEU A 570 31.83 -22.08 13.62
CA LEU A 570 33.03 -21.68 12.88
C LEU A 570 34.08 -21.09 13.84
N GLN A 571 33.71 -20.17 14.71
CA GLN A 571 34.64 -19.55 15.66
C GLN A 571 35.30 -20.57 16.61
N ALA A 572 34.56 -21.62 17.02
CA ALA A 572 35.06 -22.64 17.93
C ALA A 572 36.13 -23.59 17.33
N VAL A 573 36.22 -23.70 16.01
CA VAL A 573 37.21 -24.56 15.32
C VAL A 573 38.51 -23.76 15.04
N SER A 574 38.99 -22.97 16.02
CA SER A 574 40.24 -22.18 15.91
C SER A 574 41.37 -22.73 16.77
#